data_AF-A0A1F6HTA2-F1
#
_entry.id   AF-A0A1F6HTA2-F1
#
_cell.length_a   1.000
_cell.length_b   1.000
_cell.length_c   1.000
_cell.angle_alpha   90.00
_cell.angle_beta   90.00
_cell.angle_gamma   90.00
#
_symmetry.space_group_name_H-M   'P 1'
#
loop_
_entity.id
_entity.type
_entity.pdbx_description
1 polymer ?
#
loop_
_entity_poly.entity_id
_entity_poly.type
_entity_poly.pdbx_seq_one_letter_code
_entity_poly.pdbx_strand_id
1 'polypeptide(L)'
;MDPKKLEELKKKLTPEQYNICFLKGTEPPGSGKYTDNHDKGMYKCVVCQTPLFYSDSKFDSGTGWPSFDRPVGNNVDFEEDNN
;
A
#
# COMPACT_ATOMS: atom_id res chain seq x y z
N MET A 1 -6.76 14.66 -9.31
CA MET A 1 -5.34 14.29 -9.34
C MET A 1 -4.73 14.87 -10.61
N ASP A 2 -3.71 15.73 -10.52
CA ASP A 2 -3.15 16.43 -11.69
C ASP A 2 -2.45 15.45 -12.66
N PRO A 3 -2.76 15.49 -13.98
CA PRO A 3 -2.18 14.56 -14.95
C PRO A 3 -0.65 14.67 -15.07
N LYS A 4 -0.09 15.88 -14.91
CA LYS A 4 1.37 16.07 -14.86
C LYS A 4 2.03 15.34 -13.68
N LYS A 5 1.37 15.31 -12.53
CA LYS A 5 1.87 14.64 -11.33
C LYS A 5 1.85 13.12 -11.49
N LEU A 6 0.87 12.61 -12.23
CA LEU A 6 0.78 11.18 -12.55
C LEU A 6 1.93 10.72 -13.45
N GLU A 7 2.33 11.52 -14.44
CA GLU A 7 3.51 11.22 -15.27
C GLU A 7 4.83 11.24 -14.48
N GLU A 8 5.00 12.18 -13.55
CA GLU A 8 6.18 12.20 -12.68
C GLU A 8 6.23 10.98 -11.76
N LEU A 9 5.08 10.55 -11.23
CA LEU A 9 4.97 9.37 -10.39
C LEU A 9 5.24 8.09 -11.18
N LYS A 10 4.78 8.01 -12.43
CA LYS A 10 5.09 6.89 -13.34
C LYS A 10 6.60 6.73 -13.61
N LYS A 11 7.37 7.82 -13.54
CA LYS A 11 8.84 7.78 -13.66
C LYS A 11 9.54 7.39 -12.35
N LYS A 12 8.90 7.64 -11.20
CA LYS A 12 9.47 7.37 -9.86
C LYS A 12 9.09 5.99 -9.31
N LEU A 13 7.92 5.48 -9.68
CA LEU A 13 7.37 4.22 -9.20
C LEU A 13 7.66 3.09 -10.18
N THR A 14 7.72 1.86 -9.67
CA THR A 14 7.72 0.68 -10.54
C THR A 14 6.38 0.56 -11.28
N PRO A 15 6.33 -0.11 -12.45
CA PRO A 15 5.08 -0.34 -13.16
C PRO A 15 4.00 -1.00 -12.29
N GLU A 16 4.41 -1.92 -11.41
CA GLU A 16 3.53 -2.60 -10.46
C GLU A 16 2.97 -1.65 -9.38
N GLN A 17 3.82 -0.85 -8.75
CA GLN A 17 3.38 0.16 -7.77
C GLN A 17 2.41 1.15 -8.39
N TYR A 18 2.66 1.57 -9.62
CA TYR A 18 1.75 2.46 -10.33
C TYR A 18 0.40 1.78 -10.61
N ASN A 19 0.41 0.52 -11.07
CA ASN A 19 -0.80 -0.24 -11.33
C ASN A 19 -1.65 -0.42 -10.07
N ILE A 20 -1.02 -0.77 -8.95
CA ILE A 20 -1.71 -0.98 -7.67
C ILE A 20 -2.24 0.34 -7.11
N CYS A 21 -1.41 1.38 -7.03
CA CYS A 21 -1.80 2.64 -6.39
C CYS A 21 -2.78 3.49 -7.22
N PHE A 22 -2.75 3.41 -8.55
CA PHE A 22 -3.55 4.31 -9.42
C PHE A 22 -4.59 3.60 -10.28
N LEU A 23 -4.37 2.33 -10.64
CA LEU A 23 -5.30 1.57 -11.48
C LEU A 23 -6.14 0.58 -10.67
N LYS A 24 -6.10 0.67 -9.33
CA LYS A 24 -6.76 -0.26 -8.40
C LYS A 24 -6.39 -1.73 -8.68
N GLY A 25 -5.18 -1.96 -9.17
CA GLY A 25 -4.65 -3.31 -9.36
C GLY A 25 -4.32 -3.98 -8.04
N THR A 26 -4.24 -5.31 -8.05
CA THR A 26 -3.84 -6.12 -6.89
C THR A 26 -2.56 -6.88 -7.24
N GLU A 27 -1.55 -6.84 -6.36
CA GLU A 27 -0.34 -7.67 -6.54
C GLU A 27 -0.69 -9.16 -6.42
N PRO A 28 0.04 -10.06 -7.09
CA PRO A 28 -0.12 -11.50 -6.87
C PRO A 28 0.07 -11.89 -5.39
N PRO A 29 -0.65 -12.92 -4.90
CA PRO A 29 -0.47 -13.38 -3.53
C PRO A 29 0.96 -13.88 -3.32
N GLY A 30 1.60 -13.45 -2.24
CA GLY A 30 2.95 -13.86 -1.87
C GLY A 30 4.09 -13.24 -2.69
N SER A 31 3.80 -12.40 -3.70
CA SER A 31 4.86 -11.70 -4.45
C SER A 31 5.28 -10.37 -3.82
N GLY A 32 4.48 -9.85 -2.89
CA GLY A 32 4.73 -8.57 -2.26
C GLY A 32 5.94 -8.58 -1.35
N LYS A 33 6.85 -7.61 -1.54
CA LYS A 33 8.06 -7.42 -0.71
C LYS A 33 7.75 -7.35 0.80
N TYR A 34 6.54 -6.89 1.14
CA TYR A 34 6.12 -6.67 2.52
C TYR A 34 5.23 -7.76 3.10
N THR A 35 4.89 -8.79 2.33
CA THR A 35 4.04 -9.90 2.79
C THR A 35 4.69 -10.61 3.98
N ASP A 36 5.94 -11.04 3.85
CA ASP A 36 6.69 -11.73 4.92
C ASP A 36 7.60 -10.78 5.73
N ASN A 37 7.39 -9.47 5.61
CA ASN A 37 8.20 -8.51 6.38
C ASN A 37 7.69 -8.41 7.82
N HIS A 38 8.56 -8.73 8.78
CA HIS A 38 8.30 -8.61 10.23
C HIS A 38 9.20 -7.60 10.93
N ASP A 39 9.94 -6.80 10.16
CA ASP A 39 10.83 -5.78 10.71
C ASP A 39 10.03 -4.68 11.42
N LYS A 40 10.57 -4.24 12.57
CA LYS A 40 9.98 -3.13 13.34
C LYS A 40 10.11 -1.82 12.59
N GLY A 41 9.01 -1.12 12.37
CA GLY A 41 8.99 0.13 11.62
C GLY A 41 7.59 0.64 11.29
N MET A 42 7.52 1.45 10.24
CA MET A 42 6.27 2.03 9.73
C MET A 42 6.17 1.81 8.23
N TYR A 43 4.99 1.41 7.78
CA TYR A 43 4.63 1.32 6.38
C TYR A 43 4.10 2.67 5.93
N LYS A 44 4.80 3.28 4.97
CA LYS A 44 4.48 4.60 4.45
C LYS A 44 3.93 4.50 3.04
N CYS A 45 3.06 5.42 2.66
CA CYS A 45 2.60 5.56 1.30
C CYS A 45 3.79 5.79 0.37
N VAL A 46 3.93 4.98 -0.67
CA VAL A 46 5.02 5.12 -1.64
C VAL A 46 4.96 6.46 -2.40
N VAL A 47 3.77 7.06 -2.52
CA VAL A 47 3.51 8.31 -3.26
C VAL A 47 3.78 9.55 -2.41
N CYS A 48 3.12 9.67 -1.25
CA CYS A 48 3.17 10.88 -0.41
C CYS A 48 4.02 10.73 0.86
N GLN A 49 4.58 9.55 1.12
CA GLN A 49 5.41 9.25 2.30
C GLN A 49 4.67 9.36 3.65
N THR A 50 3.35 9.54 3.63
CA THR A 50 2.50 9.53 4.84
C THR A 50 2.52 8.14 5.50
N PRO A 51 2.69 8.05 6.83
CA PRO A 51 2.58 6.79 7.56
C PRO A 51 1.16 6.22 7.45
N LEU A 52 1.02 4.98 6.98
CA LEU A 52 -0.26 4.30 6.82
C LEU A 52 -0.48 3.25 7.92
N PHE A 53 0.55 2.44 8.20
CA PHE A 53 0.46 1.35 9.19
C PHE A 53 1.74 1.22 10.03
N TYR A 54 1.62 0.71 11.25
CA TYR A 54 2.77 0.33 12.07
C TYR A 54 3.11 -1.15 11.86
N SER A 55 4.38 -1.54 12.03
CA SER A 55 4.73 -2.96 12.08
C SER A 55 3.98 -3.72 13.17
N ASP A 56 3.68 -3.04 14.28
CA ASP A 56 3.02 -3.64 15.44
C ASP A 56 1.51 -3.89 15.21
N SER A 57 0.93 -3.31 14.15
CA SER A 57 -0.42 -3.63 13.71
C SER A 57 -0.44 -4.72 12.64
N LYS A 58 0.72 -5.15 12.13
CA LYS A 58 0.81 -6.22 11.15
C LYS A 58 0.55 -7.57 11.82
N PHE A 59 -0.24 -8.42 11.16
CA PHE A 59 -0.45 -9.80 11.57
C PHE A 59 -0.43 -10.73 10.36
N ASP A 60 -0.17 -12.02 10.60
CA ASP A 60 -0.17 -13.03 9.55
C ASP A 60 -1.58 -13.57 9.37
N SER A 61 -2.25 -13.08 8.32
CA SER A 61 -3.58 -13.54 7.93
C SER A 61 -3.53 -14.83 7.09
N GLY A 62 -2.36 -15.19 6.56
CA GLY A 62 -2.21 -16.33 5.63
C GLY A 62 -2.83 -16.09 4.25
N THR A 63 -3.27 -14.87 3.93
CA THR A 63 -3.94 -14.56 2.65
C THR A 63 -2.96 -14.33 1.50
N GLY A 64 -1.68 -14.10 1.78
CA GLY A 64 -0.65 -13.76 0.79
C GLY A 64 -0.41 -12.25 0.60
N TRP A 65 -1.09 -11.39 1.36
CA TRP A 65 -0.87 -9.94 1.37
C TRP A 65 -0.61 -9.40 2.78
N PRO A 66 0.16 -8.30 2.91
CA PRO A 66 0.41 -7.68 4.20
C PRO A 66 -0.91 -7.22 4.82
N SER A 67 -1.22 -7.77 5.98
CA SER A 67 -2.49 -7.54 6.68
C SER A 67 -2.24 -6.77 7.97
N PHE A 68 -3.06 -5.75 8.22
CA PHE A 68 -2.95 -4.86 9.37
C PHE A 68 -4.29 -4.70 10.07
N ASP A 69 -4.28 -4.63 11.40
CA ASP A 69 -5.52 -4.51 12.19
C ASP A 69 -6.01 -3.06 12.34
N ARG A 70 -5.10 -2.08 12.27
CA ARG A 70 -5.40 -0.65 12.41
C ARG A 70 -4.45 0.25 11.60
N PRO A 71 -4.97 1.34 11.01
CA PRO A 71 -4.16 2.37 10.37
C PRO A 71 -3.54 3.34 11.39
N VAL A 72 -2.63 4.19 10.93
CA VAL A 72 -2.08 5.30 11.71
C VAL A 72 -3.02 6.51 11.62
N GLY A 73 -3.75 6.77 12.71
CA GLY A 73 -4.65 7.93 12.81
C GLY A 73 -5.71 7.91 11.70
N ASN A 74 -5.92 9.06 11.05
CA ASN A 74 -6.89 9.24 9.96
C ASN A 74 -6.20 9.30 8.58
N ASN A 75 -5.08 8.59 8.40
CA ASN A 75 -4.32 8.60 7.14
C ASN A 75 -4.84 7.61 6.10
N VAL A 76 -5.85 6.82 6.45
CA VAL A 76 -6.50 5.83 5.59
C VAL A 76 -8.00 6.10 5.63
N ASP A 77 -8.58 6.35 4.46
CA ASP A 77 -10.02 6.48 4.27
C ASP A 77 -10.59 5.12 3.81
N PHE A 78 -11.80 4.82 4.25
CA PHE A 78 -12.53 3.61 3.88
C PHE A 78 -13.67 3.98 2.94
N GLU A 79 -13.74 3.33 1.79
CA GLU A 79 -14.81 3.48 0.82
C GLU A 79 -15.44 2.11 0.54
N GLU A 80 -16.77 2.07 0.39
CA GLU A 80 -17.47 0.85 -0.02
C GLU A 80 -17.23 0.60 -1.51
N ASP A 81 -16.75 -0.60 -1.85
CA ASP A 81 -16.57 -1.05 -3.23
C ASP A 81 -17.76 -1.94 -3.63
N ASN A 82 -18.62 -1.42 -4.52
CA ASN A 82 -19.85 -2.07 -4.98
C ASN A 82 -19.75 -2.53 -6.45
N ASN A 83 -18.54 -2.83 -6.93
CA ASN A 83 -18.26 -3.18 -8.33
C ASN A 83 -19.19 -4.27 -8.90
#